data_AF-A0A6A1QJA2-F1
#
_entry.id   AF-A0A6A1QJA2-F1
#
_cell.length_a   1.000
_cell.length_b   1.000
_cell.length_c   1.000
_cell.angle_alpha   90.00
_cell.angle_beta   90.00
_cell.angle_gamma   90.00
#
_symmetry.space_group_name_H-M   'P 1'
#
loop_
_entity.id
_entity.type
_entity.pdbx_description
1 polymer ?
#
loop_
_entity_poly.entity_id
_entity_poly.type
_entity_poly.pdbx_seq_one_letter_code
_entity_poly.pdbx_strand_id
1 'polypeptide(L)' 'EVPDPTKYFVTRWSTDPWIQMAYSFVKTGGSGEAYDILAEEIQGTIFFAGEATNRHFPQTVTGAYLSGVREASKIAAF' A
#
# COMPACT_ATOMS: atom_id res chain seq x y z
N GLU A 1 -0.09 -13.63 40.64
CA GLU A 1 -0.88 -12.44 40.24
C GLU A 1 -0.27 -11.84 38.99
N VAL A 2 -1.10 -11.34 38.07
CA VAL A 2 -0.66 -10.53 36.92
C VAL A 2 -1.05 -9.09 37.24
N PRO A 3 -0.11 -8.12 37.28
CA PRO A 3 -0.41 -6.74 37.65
C PRO A 3 -1.15 -5.99 36.54
N ASP A 4 -1.82 -4.89 36.92
CA ASP A 4 -2.47 -3.99 35.97
C ASP A 4 -1.46 -3.29 35.04
N PRO A 5 -1.83 -3.01 33.77
CA PRO A 5 -0.94 -2.35 32.83
C PRO A 5 -0.69 -0.89 33.24
N THR A 6 0.58 -0.47 33.28
CA THR A 6 0.98 0.91 33.61
C THR A 6 0.93 1.85 32.40
N LYS A 7 0.88 1.31 31.17
CA LYS A 7 0.75 2.07 29.93
C LYS A 7 0.20 1.17 28.81
N TYR A 8 -0.69 1.73 27.99
CA TYR A 8 -1.15 1.11 26.75
C TYR A 8 -1.56 2.20 25.74
N PHE A 9 -1.71 1.83 24.47
CA PHE A 9 -2.35 2.67 23.46
C PHE A 9 -3.22 1.82 22.54
N VAL A 10 -4.21 2.44 21.90
CA VAL A 10 -5.11 1.78 20.96
C VAL A 10 -5.12 2.61 19.68
N THR A 11 -4.70 2.02 18.57
CA THR A 11 -4.72 2.67 17.27
C THR A 11 -6.14 2.79 16.72
N ARG A 12 -6.38 3.80 15.90
CA ARG A 12 -7.66 4.02 15.21
C ARG A 12 -7.47 4.25 13.70
N TRP A 13 -6.67 3.41 13.05
CA TRP A 13 -6.39 3.51 11.60
C TRP A 13 -7.65 3.58 10.74
N SER A 14 -8.69 2.81 11.10
CA SER A 14 -9.98 2.82 10.41
C SER A 14 -10.69 4.18 10.40
N THR A 15 -10.35 5.09 11.31
CA THR A 15 -10.97 6.42 11.42
C THR A 15 -9.94 7.55 11.25
N ASP A 16 -8.71 7.23 10.86
CA ASP A 16 -7.76 8.25 10.43
C ASP A 16 -8.19 8.75 9.04
N PRO A 17 -8.52 10.05 8.87
CA PRO A 17 -9.11 10.55 7.63
C PRO A 17 -8.20 10.41 6.40
N TRP A 18 -6.88 10.31 6.58
CA TRP A 18 -5.91 10.23 5.49
C TRP A 18 -5.42 8.81 5.19
N ILE A 19 -5.82 7.82 6.00
CA ILE A 19 -5.33 6.44 5.88
C ILE A 19 -6.48 5.43 5.75
N GLN A 20 -7.41 5.40 6.71
CA GLN A 20 -8.64 4.59 6.69
C GLN A 20 -8.46 3.05 6.57
N MET A 21 -7.23 2.54 6.56
CA MET A 21 -6.91 1.12 6.41
C MET A 21 -5.60 0.74 7.10
N ALA A 22 -5.26 -0.55 7.07
CA ALA A 22 -3.93 -1.02 7.45
C ALA A 22 -3.16 -1.51 6.22
N TYR A 23 -3.76 -2.40 5.43
CA TYR A 23 -3.17 -2.97 4.22
C TYR A 23 -4.28 -3.55 3.31
N SER A 24 -4.00 -3.64 2.02
CA SER A 24 -4.93 -4.15 1.01
C SER A 24 -5.06 -5.68 1.04
N PHE A 25 -6.07 -6.19 0.33
CA PHE A 25 -6.23 -7.61 0.03
C PHE A 25 -7.16 -7.78 -1.18
N VAL A 26 -7.11 -8.94 -1.83
CA VAL A 26 -8.01 -9.26 -2.95
C VAL A 26 -9.36 -9.74 -2.38
N LYS A 27 -10.43 -8.97 -2.60
CA LYS A 27 -11.78 -9.39 -2.25
C LYS A 27 -12.24 -10.56 -3.13
N THR A 28 -13.20 -11.35 -2.65
CA THR A 28 -13.81 -12.43 -3.43
C THR A 28 -14.28 -11.94 -4.80
N GLY A 29 -13.91 -12.66 -5.85
CA GLY A 29 -14.18 -12.28 -7.25
C GLY A 29 -13.14 -11.34 -7.88
N GLY A 30 -12.17 -10.85 -7.09
CA GLY A 30 -11.03 -10.08 -7.60
C GLY A 30 -9.87 -10.95 -8.10
N SER A 31 -8.91 -10.31 -8.76
CA SER A 31 -7.68 -10.91 -9.27
C SER A 31 -6.45 -10.12 -8.78
N GLY A 32 -5.31 -10.79 -8.64
CA GLY A 32 -4.03 -10.13 -8.37
C GLY A 32 -3.59 -9.17 -9.49
N GLU A 33 -4.14 -9.30 -10.70
CA GLU A 33 -3.92 -8.35 -11.80
C GLU A 33 -4.40 -6.94 -11.46
N ALA A 34 -5.32 -6.78 -10.50
CA ALA A 34 -5.78 -5.46 -10.07
C ALA A 34 -4.64 -4.58 -9.53
N TYR A 35 -3.61 -5.17 -8.90
CA TYR A 35 -2.43 -4.43 -8.44
C TYR A 35 -1.62 -3.88 -9.62
N ASP A 36 -1.50 -4.66 -10.71
CA ASP A 36 -0.77 -4.25 -11.90
C ASP A 36 -1.53 -3.14 -12.63
N ILE A 37 -2.86 -3.29 -12.77
CA ILE A 37 -3.73 -2.27 -13.37
C ILE A 37 -3.67 -0.95 -12.57
N LEU A 38 -3.67 -1.01 -11.23
CA LEU A 38 -3.49 0.17 -10.38
C LEU A 38 -2.10 0.82 -10.50
N ALA A 39 -1.10 0.07 -10.98
CA ALA A 39 0.27 0.55 -11.19
C ALA A 39 0.50 1.14 -12.59
N GLU A 40 -0.47 1.07 -13.49
CA GLU A 40 -0.38 1.63 -14.84
C GLU A 40 -0.38 3.16 -14.80
N GLU A 41 0.62 3.78 -15.43
CA GLU A 41 0.68 5.22 -15.58
C GLU A 41 -0.31 5.75 -16.62
N ILE A 42 -0.77 6.98 -16.42
CA ILE A 42 -1.65 7.66 -17.38
C ILE A 42 -0.80 8.61 -18.22
N GLN A 43 -0.66 8.27 -19.51
CA GLN A 43 0.01 9.09 -20.53
C GLN A 43 1.43 9.52 -20.14
N GLY A 44 2.16 8.69 -19.40
CA GLY A 44 3.50 9.03 -18.90
C GLY A 44 3.55 10.30 -18.03
N THR A 45 2.42 10.73 -17.48
CA THR A 45 2.30 11.99 -16.71
C THR A 45 1.88 11.72 -15.27
N ILE A 46 0.89 10.85 -15.06
CA ILE A 46 0.42 10.48 -13.72
C ILE A 46 0.87 9.05 -13.44
N PHE A 47 1.62 8.88 -12.35
CA PHE A 47 2.18 7.60 -11.92
C PHE A 47 1.61 7.21 -10.56
N PHE A 48 1.50 5.90 -10.30
CA PHE A 48 0.91 5.36 -9.08
C PHE A 48 1.86 4.41 -8.36
N ALA A 49 2.07 4.64 -7.07
CA ALA A 49 2.88 3.81 -6.18
C ALA A 49 2.13 3.54 -4.87
N GLY A 50 2.72 2.70 -4.02
CA GLY A 50 2.13 2.24 -2.76
C GLY A 50 1.94 0.72 -2.72
N GLU A 51 1.59 0.17 -1.56
CA GLU A 51 1.47 -1.28 -1.35
C GLU A 51 0.40 -1.90 -2.25
N ALA A 52 -0.72 -1.19 -2.44
CA ALA A 52 -1.84 -1.61 -3.29
C ALA A 52 -1.55 -1.56 -4.79
N THR A 53 -0.32 -1.22 -5.19
CA THR A 53 0.15 -1.23 -6.59
C THR A 53 1.26 -2.26 -6.83
N ASN A 54 1.59 -3.09 -5.83
CA ASN A 54 2.68 -4.07 -5.94
C ASN A 54 2.13 -5.49 -5.85
N ARG A 55 1.94 -6.15 -6.99
CA ARG A 55 1.41 -7.52 -7.05
C ARG A 55 2.31 -8.55 -6.37
N HIS A 56 3.63 -8.37 -6.45
CA HIS A 56 4.59 -9.34 -5.92
C HIS A 56 4.75 -9.24 -4.39
N PHE A 57 4.68 -8.01 -3.87
CA PHE A 57 4.90 -7.73 -2.46
C PHE A 57 3.79 -6.82 -1.89
N PRO A 58 2.50 -7.19 -1.96
CA PRO A 58 1.42 -6.35 -1.45
C PRO A 58 1.53 -6.20 0.08
N GLN A 59 0.76 -5.28 0.68
CA GLN A 59 0.60 -5.08 2.13
C GLN A 59 1.81 -4.54 2.89
N THR A 60 3.01 -4.91 2.46
CA THR A 60 4.24 -4.69 3.22
C THR A 60 4.82 -3.30 2.98
N VAL A 61 5.53 -2.79 3.99
CA VAL A 61 6.35 -1.57 3.84
C VAL A 61 7.38 -1.75 2.72
N THR A 62 8.00 -2.93 2.61
CA THR A 62 8.94 -3.26 1.51
C THR A 62 8.26 -3.15 0.14
N GLY A 63 7.03 -3.63 0.01
CA GLY A 63 6.24 -3.51 -1.20
C GLY A 63 5.96 -2.07 -1.63
N ALA A 64 5.55 -1.25 -0.67
CA ALA A 64 5.33 0.18 -0.87
C ALA A 64 6.63 0.90 -1.26
N TYR A 65 7.75 0.54 -0.64
CA TYR A 65 9.07 1.07 -0.98
C TYR A 65 9.48 0.70 -2.42
N LEU A 66 9.38 -0.59 -2.77
CA LEU A 66 9.77 -1.07 -4.10
C LEU A 66 8.87 -0.54 -5.21
N SER A 67 7.58 -0.30 -4.97
CA SER A 67 6.72 0.38 -5.95
C SER A 67 7.13 1.83 -6.15
N GLY A 68 7.60 2.52 -5.11
CA GLY A 68 8.22 3.85 -5.24
C GLY A 68 9.48 3.83 -6.11
N VAL A 69 10.38 2.87 -5.90
CA VAL A 69 11.59 2.69 -6.74
C VAL A 69 11.21 2.42 -8.21
N ARG A 70 10.19 1.57 -8.43
CA ARG A 70 9.67 1.25 -9.77
C ARG A 70 9.19 2.52 -10.49
N GLU A 71 8.31 3.30 -9.86
CA GLU A 71 7.78 4.52 -10.50
C GLU A 71 8.86 5.59 -10.68
N ALA A 72 9.79 5.73 -9.73
CA ALA A 72 10.93 6.63 -9.90
C ALA A 72 11.79 6.27 -11.12
N SER A 73 12.02 4.97 -11.35
CA SER A 73 12.73 4.52 -12.55
C SER A 73 11.96 4.79 -13.83
N LYS A 74 10.62 4.68 -13.83
CA LYS A 74 9.80 5.03 -15.01
C LYS A 74 9.89 6.53 -15.30
N ILE A 75 9.75 7.37 -14.29
CA ILE A 75 9.79 8.84 -14.42
C ILE A 75 11.14 9.31 -14.95
N ALA A 76 12.25 8.75 -14.45
CA ALA A 76 13.59 9.14 -14.87
C ALA A 76 14.01 8.63 -16.26
N ALA A 77 13.24 7.72 -16.86
CA ALA A 77 13.51 7.17 -18.19
C ALA A 77 12.92 8.01 -19.34
N PHE A 78 12.12 9.03 -19.01
CA PHE A 78 11.64 10.07 -19.92
C PHE A 78 12.52 11.31 -19.87
#